data_AF-A0A9N9KCZ2-F1
#
_entry.id   AF-A0A9N9KCZ2-F1
#
_cell.length_a   1.000
_cell.length_b   1.000
_cell.length_c   1.000
_cell.angle_alpha   90.00
_cell.angle_beta   90.00
_cell.angle_gamma   90.00
#
_symmetry.space_group_name_H-M   'P 1'
#
loop_
_entity.id
_entity.type
_entity.pdbx_description
1 polymer ?
#
loop_
_entity_poly.entity_id
_entity_poly.type
_entity_poly.pdbx_seq_one_letter_code
_entity_poly.pdbx_strand_id
1 'polypeptide(L)' 'QRINTNCADLVSKSLTKCWVLVAKSAQLVFKKSYSTEDYENLQKCLETESQILTQ' A
#
# COMPACT_ATOMS: atom_id res chain seq x y z
N GLN A 1 -6.11 -18.26 28.99
CA GLN A 1 -5.29 -17.73 27.89
C GLN A 1 -6.20 -17.06 26.87
N ARG A 2 -6.17 -15.72 26.75
CA ARG A 2 -6.88 -15.02 25.66
C ARG A 2 -5.98 -15.08 24.43
N ILE A 3 -6.21 -16.06 23.56
CA ILE A 3 -5.59 -16.08 22.25
C ILE A 3 -6.18 -14.91 21.48
N ASN A 4 -5.34 -13.92 21.20
CA ASN A 4 -5.67 -12.69 20.49
C ASN A 4 -5.77 -12.96 18.97
N THR A 5 -6.53 -13.99 18.59
CA THR A 5 -6.69 -14.46 17.19
C THR A 5 -7.20 -13.36 16.26
N ASN A 6 -7.99 -12.43 16.79
CA ASN A 6 -8.55 -11.31 16.03
C ASN A 6 -7.46 -10.28 15.63
N CYS A 7 -6.43 -10.12 16.46
CA CYS A 7 -5.37 -9.14 16.22
C CYS A 7 -4.36 -9.65 15.19
N ALA A 8 -4.05 -10.95 15.20
CA ALA A 8 -3.20 -11.58 14.18
C ALA A 8 -3.83 -11.48 12.79
N ASP A 9 -5.13 -11.74 12.66
CA ASP A 9 -5.86 -11.67 11.38
C ASP A 9 -5.93 -10.23 10.82
N LEU A 10 -6.13 -9.25 11.71
CA LEU A 10 -6.08 -7.82 11.38
C LEU A 10 -4.69 -7.39 10.92
N VAL A 11 -3.63 -7.80 11.62
CA VAL A 11 -2.24 -7.50 11.26
C VAL A 11 -1.89 -8.13 9.91
N SER A 12 -2.26 -9.39 9.67
CA SER A 12 -2.04 -10.05 8.38
C SER A 12 -2.75 -9.35 7.23
N LYS A 13 -4.00 -8.89 7.43
CA LYS A 13 -4.73 -8.11 6.43
C LYS A 13 -4.09 -6.76 6.15
N SER A 14 -3.68 -6.03 7.18
CA SER A 14 -3.00 -4.74 7.03
C SER A 14 -1.64 -4.89 6.36
N LEU A 15 -0.88 -5.93 6.72
CA LEU A 15 0.40 -6.23 6.11
C LEU A 15 0.25 -6.58 4.62
N THR A 16 -0.77 -7.37 4.28
CA THR A 16 -1.07 -7.71 2.87
C THR A 16 -1.43 -6.46 2.07
N LYS A 17 -2.22 -5.54 2.63
CA LYS A 17 -2.55 -4.26 2.00
C LYS A 17 -1.31 -3.39 1.77
N CYS A 18 -0.41 -3.30 2.75
CA CYS A 18 0.88 -2.62 2.60
C CYS A 18 1.71 -3.22 1.47
N TRP A 19 1.87 -4.55 1.44
CA TRP A 19 2.66 -5.20 0.38
C TRP A 19 2.05 -5.02 -1.01
N VAL A 20 0.72 -4.98 -1.13
CA VAL A 20 0.04 -4.67 -2.40
C VAL A 20 0.31 -3.24 -2.84
N LEU A 21 0.30 -2.27 -1.91
CA LEU A 21 0.67 -0.88 -2.19
C LEU A 21 2.13 -0.77 -2.63
N VAL A 22 3.05 -1.37 -1.88
CA VAL A 22 4.49 -1.40 -2.21
C VAL A 22 4.73 -2.03 -3.58
N ALA A 23 4.06 -3.13 -3.92
CA ALA A 23 4.19 -3.78 -5.21
C ALA A 23 3.67 -2.89 -6.36
N LYS A 24 2.55 -2.20 -6.18
CA LYS A 24 2.02 -1.23 -7.17
C LYS A 24 2.95 -0.04 -7.35
N SER A 25 3.46 0.52 -6.25
CA SER A 25 4.42 1.61 -6.28
C SER A 25 5.71 1.18 -6.96
N ALA A 26 6.24 -0.01 -6.68
CA ALA A 26 7.41 -0.55 -7.36
C ALA A 26 7.16 -0.78 -8.86
N GLN A 27 6.00 -1.36 -9.23
CA GLN A 27 5.64 -1.53 -10.64
C GLN A 27 5.58 -0.20 -11.39
N LEU A 28 5.04 0.83 -10.75
CA LEU A 28 5.06 2.18 -11.29
C LEU A 28 6.50 2.69 -11.36
N VAL A 29 7.29 2.67 -10.28
CA VAL A 29 8.69 3.14 -10.19
C VAL A 29 9.66 2.47 -11.19
N PHE A 30 9.40 1.22 -11.59
CA PHE A 30 10.23 0.49 -12.54
C PHE A 30 9.66 0.48 -13.98
N LYS A 31 8.60 1.24 -14.26
CA LYS A 31 8.03 1.34 -15.60
C LYS A 31 9.00 2.08 -16.53
N LYS A 32 9.25 1.53 -17.72
CA LYS A 32 10.25 2.03 -18.69
C LYS A 32 9.95 3.44 -19.22
N SER A 33 8.71 3.87 -19.15
CA SER A 33 8.22 5.18 -19.56
C SER A 33 6.95 5.50 -18.80
N TYR A 34 6.81 6.74 -18.36
CA TYR A 34 5.64 7.24 -17.65
C TYR A 34 4.83 8.15 -18.55
N SER A 35 3.52 7.94 -18.57
CA SER A 35 2.57 8.94 -19.03
C SER A 35 2.20 9.89 -17.87
N THR A 36 1.60 11.04 -18.18
CA THR A 36 1.04 11.95 -17.17
C THR A 36 0.03 11.21 -16.27
N GLU A 37 -0.77 10.31 -16.84
CA GLU A 37 -1.72 9.46 -16.11
C GLU A 37 -1.03 8.52 -15.10
N ASP A 38 0.15 7.98 -15.42
CA ASP A 38 0.92 7.14 -14.48
C ASP A 38 1.37 7.94 -13.24
N TYR A 39 1.74 9.22 -13.42
CA TYR A 39 2.11 10.09 -12.30
C TYR A 39 0.90 10.48 -11.44
N GLU A 40 -0.26 10.75 -12.05
CA GLU A 40 -1.50 11.02 -11.30
C GLU A 40 -1.93 9.81 -10.47
N ASN A 41 -1.77 8.59 -11.01
CA ASN A 41 -2.04 7.36 -10.29
C ASN A 41 -1.04 7.10 -9.16
N LEU A 42 0.24 7.41 -9.39
CA LEU A 42 1.29 7.32 -8.36
C LEU A 42 1.01 8.31 -7.21
N GLN A 43 0.62 9.55 -7.52
CA GLN A 43 0.28 10.56 -6.53
C GLN A 43 -0.89 10.10 -5.64
N LYS A 44 -1.97 9.57 -6.23
CA LYS A 44 -3.10 9.03 -5.46
C LYS A 44 -2.71 7.86 -4.55
N CYS A 45 -1.81 6.99 -5.01
CA CYS A 45 -1.29 5.90 -4.19
C CYS A 45 -0.50 6.43 -2.98
N LEU A 46 0.37 7.42 -3.19
CA LEU A 46 1.18 8.04 -2.14
C LEU A 46 0.33 8.81 -1.12
N GLU A 47 -0.71 9.52 -1.55
CA GLU A 47 -1.66 10.18 -0.63
C GLU A 47 -2.41 9.17 0.23
N THR A 48 -2.83 8.05 -0.38
CA THR A 48 -3.49 6.97 0.36
C THR A 48 -2.54 6.33 1.37
N GLU A 49 -1.29 6.09 0.98
CA GLU A 49 -0.25 5.54 1.86
C GLU A 49 0.03 6.48 3.04
N SER A 50 0.14 7.78 2.79
CA SER A 50 0.33 8.81 3.82
C SER A 50 -0.84 8.84 4.82
N GLN A 51 -2.09 8.77 4.35
CA GLN A 51 -3.25 8.73 5.25
C GLN A 51 -3.28 7.50 6.16
N ILE A 52 -2.82 6.35 5.66
CA ILE A 52 -2.75 5.10 6.44
C ILE A 52 -1.63 5.17 7.49
N LEU A 53 -0.50 5.80 7.15
CA LEU A 53 0.70 5.86 8.01
C LEU A 53 0.67 7.00 9.04
N THR A 54 -0.16 8.02 8.84
CA THR A 54 -0.29 9.19 9.74
C THR A 54 -1.47 9.08 10.71
N GLN A 55 -2.21 7.96 10.70
CA GLN A 55 -3.18 7.58 11.74
C GLN A 55 -2.50 6.85 12.90
#